data_AF-A0A833HFF9-F1
#
_entry.id   AF-A0A833HFF9-F1
#
_cell.length_a   1.000
_cell.length_b   1.000
_cell.length_c   1.000
_cell.angle_alpha   90.00
_cell.angle_beta   90.00
_cell.angle_gamma   90.00
#
_symmetry.space_group_name_H-M   'P 1'
#
loop_
_entity.id
_entity.type
_entity.pdbx_description
1 polymer ?
#
loop_
_entity_poly.entity_id
_entity_poly.type
_entity_poly.pdbx_seq_one_letter_code
_entity_poly.pdbx_strand_id
1 'polypeptide(L)'
;MKTKRVRAAGLAALVLALLALPAAADEPVALCGGLQGLACGEKEFCDFPVGTCGAADQTGFCLRKPEVCTREYRPVCGCDGKTYGNDCDRRSYGVSKLKDGPC
;
A
#
# COMPACT_ATOMS: atom_id res chain seq x y z
N MET A 1 30.04 9.38 54.27
CA MET A 1 29.67 10.60 55.02
C MET A 1 30.17 11.83 54.28
N LYS A 2 29.27 12.64 53.71
CA LYS A 2 29.27 14.11 53.62
C LYS A 2 28.34 14.56 52.48
N THR A 3 27.10 14.78 52.89
CA THR A 3 26.06 15.55 52.23
C THR A 3 26.49 16.99 51.93
N LYS A 4 26.21 17.48 50.72
CA LYS A 4 25.95 18.92 50.48
C LYS A 4 24.65 19.07 49.70
N ARG A 5 23.61 19.52 50.41
CA ARG A 5 22.37 20.13 49.90
C ARG A 5 22.70 21.62 49.63
N VAL A 6 22.26 22.31 48.57
CA VAL A 6 20.97 23.01 48.32
C VAL A 6 21.31 24.00 47.17
N ARG A 7 20.49 24.21 46.14
CA ARG A 7 19.60 25.39 45.99
C ARG A 7 18.46 25.13 45.01
N ALA A 8 17.29 25.57 45.46
CA ALA A 8 15.98 25.43 44.88
C ALA A 8 15.67 26.49 43.81
N ALA A 9 14.50 26.28 43.20
CA ALA A 9 13.65 27.23 42.48
C ALA A 9 13.87 27.34 40.96
N GLY A 10 12.93 26.73 40.24
CA GLY A 10 12.69 26.96 38.82
C GLY A 10 11.43 26.21 38.41
N LEU A 11 10.26 26.75 38.77
CA LEU A 11 8.97 26.31 38.23
C LEU A 11 8.99 26.49 36.71
N ALA A 12 9.10 25.39 35.98
CA ALA A 12 8.63 25.31 34.60
C ALA A 12 8.15 23.88 34.34
N ALA A 13 7.14 23.46 35.10
CA ALA A 13 6.22 22.42 34.66
C ALA A 13 5.41 22.99 33.48
N LEU A 14 6.06 23.26 32.34
CA LEU A 14 5.36 23.53 31.10
C LEU A 14 5.17 22.19 30.40
N VAL A 15 3.99 21.64 30.64
CA VAL A 15 3.41 20.50 29.96
C VAL A 15 3.42 20.78 28.46
N LEU A 16 4.46 20.33 27.75
CA LEU A 16 4.47 20.20 26.29
C LEU A 16 4.55 18.72 25.91
N ALA A 17 3.68 17.92 26.51
CA ALA A 17 3.52 16.48 26.26
C ALA A 17 2.08 16.12 25.86
N LEU A 18 1.41 17.00 25.12
CA LEU A 18 0.15 16.77 24.40
C LEU A 18 0.26 17.63 23.13
N LEU A 19 0.83 17.14 22.02
CA LEU A 19 0.10 16.58 20.89
C LEU A 19 1.07 15.77 20.02
N ALA A 20 1.64 14.69 20.55
CA ALA A 20 2.10 13.61 19.66
C ALA A 20 0.86 12.80 19.28
N LEU A 21 0.02 13.35 18.39
CA LEU A 21 -0.80 12.46 17.56
C LEU A 21 0.21 11.61 16.78
N PRO A 22 0.18 10.27 16.84
CA PRO A 22 0.71 9.54 15.72
C PRO A 22 -0.14 9.99 14.53
N ALA A 23 0.44 10.84 13.68
CA ALA A 23 -0.03 10.94 12.31
C ALA A 23 -0.15 9.50 11.84
N ALA A 24 -1.34 9.17 11.34
CA ALA A 24 -1.70 7.86 10.85
C ALA A 24 -0.52 7.20 10.15
N ALA A 25 -0.25 5.94 10.47
CA ALA A 25 0.77 5.14 9.82
C ALA A 25 0.64 5.30 8.30
N ASP A 26 1.52 6.12 7.71
CA ASP A 26 1.87 6.04 6.30
C ASP A 26 2.73 4.76 6.17
N GLU A 27 2.07 3.59 6.23
CA GLU A 27 2.74 2.34 5.86
C GLU A 27 3.36 2.56 4.48
N PRO A 28 4.66 2.27 4.29
CA PRO A 28 5.29 2.46 3.00
C PRO A 28 4.57 1.57 1.99
N VAL A 29 3.96 2.18 0.97
CA VAL A 29 3.37 1.44 -0.15
C VAL A 29 4.50 0.64 -0.79
N ALA A 30 4.48 -0.68 -0.65
CA ALA A 30 5.54 -1.53 -1.17
C ALA A 30 5.53 -1.48 -2.70
N LEU A 31 6.69 -1.19 -3.28
CA LEU A 31 6.91 -1.16 -4.73
C LEU A 31 7.24 -2.55 -5.25
N CYS A 32 6.85 -2.82 -6.49
CA CYS A 32 7.13 -4.07 -7.19
C CYS A 32 7.52 -3.83 -8.65
N GLY A 33 8.11 -4.85 -9.29
CA GLY A 33 8.67 -4.73 -10.63
C GLY A 33 9.97 -3.94 -10.63
N GLY A 34 10.15 -3.07 -11.62
CA GLY A 34 11.40 -2.34 -11.81
C GLY A 34 12.54 -3.21 -12.34
N LEU A 35 13.70 -2.57 -12.59
CA LEU A 35 14.94 -3.24 -13.02
C LEU A 35 15.40 -4.36 -12.06
N GLN A 36 15.06 -4.20 -10.77
CA GLN A 36 15.42 -5.17 -9.72
C GLN A 36 14.43 -6.34 -9.62
N GLY A 37 13.28 -6.29 -10.32
CA GLY A 37 12.27 -7.33 -10.25
C GLY A 37 11.70 -7.53 -8.85
N LEU A 38 11.42 -6.43 -8.13
CA LEU A 38 10.89 -6.48 -6.76
C LEU A 38 9.56 -7.25 -6.73
N ALA A 39 9.49 -8.30 -5.92
CA ALA A 39 8.31 -9.14 -5.78
C ALA A 39 7.42 -8.69 -4.60
N CYS A 40 6.13 -8.99 -4.69
CA CYS A 40 5.17 -8.78 -3.61
C CYS A 40 5.08 -10.01 -2.68
N GLY A 41 4.48 -9.82 -1.50
CA GLY A 41 4.24 -10.92 -0.56
C GLY A 41 3.21 -11.94 -1.05
N GLU A 42 3.07 -13.06 -0.32
CA GLU A 42 2.25 -14.21 -0.72
C GLU A 42 0.77 -13.90 -1.00
N LYS A 43 0.20 -12.88 -0.34
CA LYS A 43 -1.22 -12.46 -0.47
C LYS A 43 -1.39 -11.18 -1.27
N GLU A 44 -0.36 -10.78 -1.98
CA GLU A 44 -0.30 -9.56 -2.76
C GLU A 44 -0.03 -9.87 -4.22
N PHE A 45 -0.25 -8.87 -5.06
CA PHE A 45 0.12 -8.92 -6.46
C PHE A 45 0.66 -7.55 -6.87
N CYS A 46 1.46 -7.52 -7.93
CA CYS A 46 1.95 -6.28 -8.49
C CYS A 46 0.89 -5.66 -9.41
N ASP A 47 0.33 -4.52 -9.01
CA ASP A 47 -0.56 -3.72 -9.84
C ASP A 47 0.25 -2.61 -10.51
N PHE A 48 0.46 -2.76 -11.82
CA PHE A 48 1.12 -1.77 -12.65
C PHE A 48 0.13 -0.68 -13.10
N PRO A 49 0.63 0.48 -13.56
CA PRO A 49 -0.22 1.46 -14.22
C PRO A 49 -1.10 0.82 -15.32
N VAL A 50 -2.35 1.26 -15.38
CA VAL A 50 -3.34 0.67 -16.29
C VAL A 50 -2.84 0.74 -17.74
N GLY A 51 -2.98 -0.37 -18.46
CA GLY A 51 -2.62 -0.45 -19.88
C GLY A 51 -1.15 -0.76 -20.15
N THR A 52 -0.29 -0.75 -19.12
CA THR A 52 1.15 -0.92 -19.32
C THR A 52 1.64 -2.33 -19.03
N CYS A 53 0.90 -3.10 -18.21
CA CYS A 53 1.14 -4.51 -17.94
C CYS A 53 2.58 -4.85 -17.52
N GLY A 54 3.26 -3.92 -16.85
CA GLY A 54 4.64 -4.11 -16.41
C GLY A 54 5.65 -4.17 -17.57
N ALA A 55 5.35 -3.57 -18.73
CA ALA A 55 6.28 -3.57 -19.86
C ALA A 55 7.63 -2.92 -19.48
N ALA A 56 8.72 -3.58 -19.88
CA ALA A 56 10.09 -3.24 -19.49
C ALA A 56 10.26 -3.22 -17.96
N ASP A 57 10.94 -2.21 -17.42
CA ASP A 57 11.26 -2.08 -16.01
C ASP A 57 10.25 -1.20 -15.26
N GLN A 58 8.97 -1.30 -15.62
CA GLN A 58 7.96 -0.51 -14.96
C GLN A 58 7.81 -0.92 -13.50
N THR A 59 7.60 0.08 -12.65
CA THR A 59 7.32 -0.11 -11.24
C THR A 59 5.81 -0.07 -11.03
N GLY A 60 5.31 -0.98 -10.21
CA GLY A 60 3.94 -0.99 -9.72
C GLY A 60 3.89 -0.91 -8.20
N PHE A 61 2.70 -1.11 -7.65
CA PHE A 61 2.49 -1.19 -6.21
C PHE A 61 2.00 -2.59 -5.83
N CYS A 62 2.48 -3.11 -4.72
CA CYS A 62 1.95 -4.32 -4.13
C CYS A 62 0.60 -4.02 -3.51
N LEU A 63 -0.44 -4.63 -4.08
CA LEU A 63 -1.79 -4.56 -3.55
C LEU A 63 -2.21 -5.92 -3.00
N ARG A 64 -2.91 -5.90 -1.87
CA ARG A 64 -3.55 -7.10 -1.32
C ARG A 64 -4.59 -7.63 -2.30
N LYS A 65 -4.60 -8.94 -2.49
CA LYS A 65 -5.64 -9.64 -3.24
C LYS A 65 -6.93 -9.64 -2.41
N PRO A 66 -8.04 -9.09 -2.92
CA PRO A 66 -9.33 -9.19 -2.23
C PRO A 66 -9.74 -10.66 -2.08
N GLU A 67 -10.22 -11.03 -0.90
CA GLU A 67 -10.75 -12.38 -0.63
C GLU A 67 -12.25 -12.50 -0.95
N VAL A 68 -12.95 -11.36 -0.98
CA VAL A 68 -14.39 -11.27 -1.24
C VAL A 68 -14.66 -10.13 -2.21
N CYS A 69 -15.44 -10.41 -3.24
CA CYS A 69 -15.88 -9.43 -4.24
C CYS A 69 -17.39 -9.42 -4.38
N THR A 70 -17.93 -8.24 -4.71
CA THR A 70 -19.34 -8.12 -5.11
C THR A 70 -19.56 -8.79 -6.46
N ARG A 71 -20.82 -9.12 -6.77
CA ARG A 71 -21.23 -9.70 -8.07
C ARG A 71 -21.72 -8.63 -9.06
N GLU A 72 -21.36 -7.38 -8.84
CA GLU A 72 -21.68 -6.30 -9.78
C GLU A 72 -20.94 -6.55 -11.10
N TYR A 73 -21.64 -6.42 -12.22
CA TYR A 73 -21.03 -6.58 -13.54
C TYR A 73 -20.58 -5.21 -14.08
N ARG A 74 -19.26 -4.96 -14.00
CA ARG A 74 -18.56 -3.80 -14.56
C ARG A 74 -17.24 -4.29 -15.18
N PRO A 75 -17.29 -4.91 -16.37
CA PRO A 75 -16.20 -5.74 -16.86
C PRO A 75 -14.91 -4.95 -17.09
N VAL A 76 -13.78 -5.63 -16.89
CA VAL A 76 -12.43 -5.12 -17.16
C VAL A 76 -11.60 -6.17 -17.87
N CYS A 77 -10.61 -5.74 -18.64
CA CYS A 77 -9.66 -6.61 -19.31
C CYS A 77 -8.37 -6.68 -18.48
N GLY A 78 -7.94 -7.89 -18.14
CA GLY A 78 -6.66 -8.14 -17.47
C GLY A 78 -5.48 -8.17 -18.44
N CYS A 79 -4.28 -7.95 -17.91
CA CYS A 79 -3.03 -8.11 -18.67
C CYS A 79 -2.74 -9.56 -19.10
N ASP A 80 -3.50 -10.53 -18.59
CA ASP A 80 -3.51 -11.93 -19.04
C ASP A 80 -4.47 -12.18 -20.22
N GLY A 81 -5.10 -11.14 -20.76
CA GLY A 81 -6.02 -11.22 -21.90
C GLY A 81 -7.41 -11.75 -21.55
N LYS A 82 -7.77 -11.86 -20.26
CA LYS A 82 -9.08 -12.33 -19.83
C LYS A 82 -9.99 -11.17 -19.40
N THR A 83 -11.28 -11.30 -19.71
CA THR A 83 -12.32 -10.42 -19.19
C THR A 83 -12.75 -10.91 -17.81
N TYR A 84 -12.70 -10.01 -16.83
CA TYR A 84 -13.19 -10.23 -15.47
C TYR A 84 -14.54 -9.53 -15.27
N GLY A 85 -15.38 -10.06 -14.38
CA GLY A 85 -16.72 -9.51 -14.15
C GLY A 85 -16.71 -8.09 -13.57
N ASN A 86 -15.69 -7.78 -12.77
CA ASN A 86 -15.37 -6.44 -12.27
C ASN A 86 -13.89 -6.32 -11.85
N ASP A 87 -13.48 -5.12 -11.44
CA ASP A 87 -12.10 -4.86 -11.01
C ASP A 87 -11.70 -5.63 -9.74
N CYS A 88 -12.62 -5.83 -8.79
CA CYS A 88 -12.33 -6.62 -7.59
C CYS A 88 -11.99 -8.07 -7.96
N ASP A 89 -12.82 -8.66 -8.83
CA ASP A 89 -12.63 -10.03 -9.32
C ASP A 89 -11.24 -10.17 -9.96
N ARG A 90 -10.87 -9.29 -10.92
CA ARG A 90 -9.51 -9.21 -11.51
C ARG A 90 -8.42 -9.20 -10.44
N ARG A 91 -8.54 -8.34 -9.43
CA ARG A 91 -7.55 -8.20 -8.35
C ARG A 91 -7.47 -9.44 -7.47
N SER A 92 -8.57 -10.17 -7.27
CA SER A 92 -8.56 -11.43 -6.52
C SER A 92 -7.76 -12.53 -7.21
N TYR A 93 -7.67 -12.47 -8.55
CA TYR A 93 -6.76 -13.32 -9.34
C TYR A 93 -5.31 -12.80 -9.37
N GLY A 94 -5.06 -11.58 -8.90
CA GLY A 94 -3.73 -10.99 -8.85
C GLY A 94 -3.19 -10.53 -10.21
N VAL A 95 -4.09 -10.08 -11.09
CA VAL A 95 -3.75 -9.70 -12.48
C VAL A 95 -3.83 -8.18 -12.63
N SER A 96 -2.80 -7.52 -13.18
CA SER A 96 -2.83 -6.08 -13.52
C SER A 96 -3.91 -5.72 -14.56
N LYS A 97 -4.45 -4.49 -14.51
CA LYS A 97 -5.53 -4.05 -15.40
C LYS A 97 -4.96 -3.54 -16.73
N LEU A 98 -5.44 -4.08 -17.84
CA LEU A 98 -5.13 -3.57 -19.17
C LEU A 98 -6.04 -2.39 -19.53
N LYS A 99 -7.36 -2.56 -19.47
CA LYS A 99 -8.34 -1.52 -19.82
C LYS A 99 -9.66 -1.74 -19.10
N ASP A 100 -10.48 -0.70 -19.06
CA ASP A 100 -11.91 -0.83 -18.76
C ASP A 100 -12.65 -1.51 -19.92
N GLY A 101 -13.75 -2.19 -19.60
CA GLY A 101 -14.51 -2.99 -20.56
C GLY A 101 -13.89 -4.37 -20.81
N PRO A 102 -14.58 -5.23 -21.58
CA PRO A 102 -14.07 -6.54 -21.93
C PRO A 102 -12.79 -6.45 -22.80
N CYS A 103 -11.97 -7.50 -22.75
CA CYS A 103 -11.04 -7.79 -23.83
C CYS A 103 -11.86 -8.03 -25.12
#